data_AF-Q5JGP6-F1
#
_entry.id   AF-Q5JGP6-F1
#
_cell.length_a   1.000
_cell.length_b   1.000
_cell.length_c   1.000
_cell.angle_alpha   90.00
_cell.angle_beta   90.00
_cell.angle_gamma   90.00
#
_symmetry.space_group_name_H-M   'P 1'
#
loop_
_entity.id
_entity.type
_entity.pdbx_description
1 polymer ?
#
loop_
_entity_poly.entity_id
_entity_poly.type
_entity_poly.pdbx_seq_one_letter_code
_entity_poly.pdbx_strand_id
1 'polypeptide(L)'
;MSERFCYRCGISEREGGPLIEGLCQVCYRKENPVLLIENEINTELCQNCGSYKKRGVWVDPHSYELEELIFEVAENALLEALEDSFSDKIREYEVVSPEELEETEEIPVGRAIVSFEPVDYHIEYFPAIITYEVRVKARTHELQRELHDERKKVTVYVRQTVCPRCQKFLGGYFEAILQVRAEDRPLTEEERKAIGKLVEEKVDEIMRKDRMGFIQDTIEKEEGLDFYMGSTSAARKLAQAIKERFGGKISEAYELVGMDRQTSREVYRTSVSVRIPKFQRGDIVTDKRGTVYEVERVDGKGMTLRNLSTGESEHKDWKTLSREGVDTVEHEESEAMVTSIGRDEVQLMDMESYETYEIEKPGVELTEGDVYRVVSVKGKRYIRGRKEGE
;
A
#
# COMPACT_ATOMS: atom_id res chain seq x y z
N MET A 1 -49.17 -51.51 -29.69
CA MET A 1 -48.99 -50.54 -28.59
C MET A 1 -49.72 -49.26 -28.98
N SER A 2 -50.51 -48.70 -28.07
CA SER A 2 -51.15 -47.39 -28.26
C SER A 2 -50.07 -46.31 -28.39
N GLU A 3 -50.25 -45.41 -29.35
CA GLU A 3 -49.37 -44.25 -29.53
C GLU A 3 -49.46 -43.34 -28.30
N ARG A 4 -48.31 -42.84 -27.82
CA ARG A 4 -48.23 -41.90 -26.70
C ARG A 4 -48.23 -40.47 -27.23
N PHE A 5 -48.84 -39.56 -26.48
CA PHE A 5 -48.97 -38.15 -26.87
C PHE A 5 -48.49 -37.24 -25.73
N CYS A 6 -47.94 -36.09 -26.09
CA CYS A 6 -47.62 -35.03 -25.15
C CYS A 6 -48.91 -34.54 -24.46
N TYR A 7 -48.97 -34.56 -23.13
CA TYR A 7 -50.19 -34.14 -22.41
C TYR A 7 -50.49 -32.63 -22.55
N ARG A 8 -49.49 -31.82 -22.94
CA ARG A 8 -49.63 -30.36 -23.06
C ARG A 8 -50.10 -29.90 -24.44
N CYS A 9 -49.51 -30.41 -25.51
CA CYS A 9 -49.80 -29.96 -26.88
C CYS A 9 -50.42 -31.03 -27.79
N GLY A 10 -50.55 -32.28 -27.33
CA GLY A 10 -51.17 -33.37 -28.08
C GLY A 10 -50.33 -33.94 -29.23
N ILE A 11 -49.10 -33.47 -29.45
CA ILE A 11 -48.21 -34.05 -30.49
C ILE A 11 -47.87 -35.50 -30.13
N SER A 12 -47.82 -36.38 -31.13
CA SER A 12 -47.46 -37.78 -30.89
C SER A 12 -45.98 -37.95 -30.61
N GLU A 13 -45.60 -39.01 -29.88
CA GLU A 13 -44.20 -39.33 -29.60
C GLU A 13 -43.38 -39.57 -30.87
N ARG A 14 -44.01 -40.02 -31.96
CA ARG A 14 -43.34 -40.21 -33.25
C ARG A 14 -42.91 -38.88 -33.87
N GLU A 15 -43.76 -37.87 -33.77
CA GLU A 15 -43.53 -36.55 -34.35
C GLU A 15 -42.75 -35.63 -33.39
N GLY A 16 -43.11 -35.61 -32.11
CA GLY A 16 -42.52 -34.76 -31.08
C GLY A 16 -41.29 -35.33 -30.37
N GLY A 17 -40.84 -36.52 -30.76
CA GLY A 17 -39.73 -37.24 -30.13
C GLY A 17 -40.09 -37.94 -28.81
N PRO A 18 -39.13 -38.62 -28.17
CA PRO A 18 -39.33 -39.32 -26.90
C PRO A 18 -39.96 -38.39 -25.87
N LEU A 19 -41.01 -38.86 -25.18
CA LEU A 19 -41.66 -38.04 -24.17
C LEU A 19 -40.83 -38.03 -22.88
N ILE A 20 -40.62 -36.84 -22.31
CA ILE A 20 -39.94 -36.62 -21.04
C ILE A 20 -41.00 -36.24 -20.02
N GLU A 21 -41.20 -37.06 -19.00
CA GLU A 21 -42.24 -36.84 -17.97
C GLU A 21 -43.66 -36.65 -18.58
N GLY A 22 -43.91 -37.18 -19.78
CA GLY A 22 -45.17 -37.02 -20.51
C GLY A 22 -45.26 -35.80 -21.44
N LEU A 23 -44.20 -35.00 -21.55
CA LEU A 23 -44.07 -33.85 -22.44
C LEU A 23 -43.24 -34.16 -23.69
N CYS A 24 -43.57 -33.58 -24.84
CA CYS A 24 -42.66 -33.57 -25.98
C CYS A 24 -41.45 -32.65 -25.72
N GLN A 25 -40.43 -32.75 -26.56
CA GLN A 25 -39.16 -32.02 -26.39
C GLN A 25 -39.35 -30.50 -26.21
N VAL A 26 -40.18 -29.86 -27.05
CA VAL A 26 -40.44 -28.41 -26.98
C VAL A 26 -41.22 -28.03 -25.72
N CYS A 27 -42.25 -28.81 -25.36
CA CYS A 27 -43.07 -28.52 -24.19
C CYS A 27 -42.31 -28.74 -22.89
N TYR A 28 -41.44 -29.76 -22.85
CA TYR A 28 -40.54 -30.02 -21.73
C TYR A 28 -39.60 -28.83 -21.50
N ARG A 29 -38.92 -28.34 -22.56
CA ARG A 29 -38.03 -27.18 -22.45
C ARG A 29 -38.73 -25.91 -21.96
N LYS A 30 -39.98 -25.68 -22.40
CA LYS A 30 -40.78 -24.53 -21.96
C LYS A 30 -41.26 -24.62 -20.50
N GLU A 31 -41.54 -25.82 -19.99
CA GLU A 31 -41.96 -26.01 -18.59
C GLU A 31 -40.78 -26.09 -17.61
N ASN A 32 -39.57 -26.35 -18.10
CA ASN A 32 -38.39 -26.59 -17.26
C ASN A 32 -37.25 -25.62 -17.63
N PRO A 33 -37.40 -24.32 -17.35
CA PRO A 33 -36.34 -23.35 -17.61
C PRO A 33 -35.07 -23.72 -16.83
N VAL A 34 -33.92 -23.59 -17.49
CA VAL A 34 -32.61 -23.91 -16.93
C VAL A 34 -32.09 -22.76 -16.06
N LEU A 35 -32.27 -21.53 -16.54
CA LEU A 35 -31.78 -20.33 -15.87
C LEU A 35 -32.93 -19.60 -15.17
N LEU A 36 -32.87 -19.56 -13.84
CA LEU A 36 -33.83 -18.94 -12.93
C LEU A 36 -33.34 -17.58 -12.38
N ILE A 37 -32.37 -16.95 -13.05
CA ILE A 37 -31.83 -15.64 -12.64
C ILE A 37 -32.91 -14.54 -12.64
N GLU A 38 -32.79 -13.63 -11.69
CA GLU A 38 -33.56 -12.37 -11.66
C GLU A 38 -33.14 -11.46 -12.81
N ASN A 39 -34.07 -10.65 -13.31
CA ASN A 39 -33.79 -9.76 -14.43
C ASN A 39 -33.04 -8.49 -14.02
N GLU A 40 -33.00 -8.18 -12.71
CA GLU A 40 -32.40 -6.96 -12.17
C GLU A 40 -31.44 -7.32 -11.04
N ILE A 41 -30.18 -6.90 -11.15
CA ILE A 41 -29.15 -7.11 -10.13
C ILE A 41 -28.69 -5.74 -9.63
N ASN A 42 -28.58 -5.56 -8.32
CA ASN A 42 -28.08 -4.33 -7.73
C ASN A 42 -26.73 -4.58 -7.05
N THR A 43 -25.74 -3.76 -7.37
CA THR A 43 -24.40 -3.85 -6.79
C THR A 43 -23.89 -2.48 -6.35
N GLU A 44 -22.88 -2.48 -5.51
CA GLU A 44 -22.37 -1.31 -4.78
C GLU A 44 -20.89 -1.05 -5.12
N LEU A 45 -20.61 0.15 -5.62
CA LEU A 45 -19.28 0.67 -5.91
C LEU A 45 -18.95 1.82 -4.95
N CYS A 46 -17.77 1.79 -4.33
CA CYS A 46 -17.32 2.88 -3.47
C CYS A 46 -16.84 4.07 -4.30
N GLN A 47 -17.51 5.23 -4.16
CA GLN A 47 -17.14 6.45 -4.87
C GLN A 47 -15.78 7.05 -4.45
N ASN A 48 -15.27 6.69 -3.26
CA ASN A 48 -14.01 7.26 -2.74
C ASN A 48 -12.76 6.48 -3.15
N CYS A 49 -12.88 5.16 -3.36
CA CYS A 49 -11.72 4.31 -3.54
C CYS A 49 -11.89 3.19 -4.57
N GLY A 50 -12.99 3.17 -5.32
CA GLY A 50 -13.25 2.19 -6.36
C GLY A 50 -13.51 0.76 -5.88
N SER A 51 -13.38 0.47 -4.58
CA SER A 51 -13.68 -0.87 -4.05
C SER A 51 -15.15 -1.19 -4.24
N TYR A 52 -15.48 -2.45 -4.51
CA TYR A 52 -16.87 -2.90 -4.67
C TYR A 52 -17.15 -4.14 -3.84
N LYS A 53 -18.44 -4.47 -3.70
CA LYS A 53 -18.89 -5.59 -2.89
C LYS A 53 -18.99 -6.85 -3.74
N LYS A 54 -18.27 -7.90 -3.34
CA LYS A 54 -18.28 -9.23 -3.94
C LYS A 54 -18.51 -10.26 -2.83
N ARG A 55 -19.59 -11.05 -2.92
CA ARG A 55 -19.98 -12.07 -1.91
C ARG A 55 -19.99 -11.52 -0.48
N GLY A 56 -20.56 -10.33 -0.31
CA GLY A 56 -20.65 -9.64 0.98
C GLY A 56 -19.36 -8.98 1.48
N VAL A 57 -18.23 -9.14 0.79
CA VAL A 57 -16.93 -8.56 1.17
C VAL A 57 -16.54 -7.44 0.21
N TRP A 58 -15.97 -6.37 0.74
CA TRP A 58 -15.43 -5.28 -0.08
C TRP A 58 -14.04 -5.65 -0.61
N VAL A 59 -13.88 -5.66 -1.93
CA VAL A 59 -12.62 -5.97 -2.63
C VAL A 59 -12.10 -4.75 -3.38
N ASP A 60 -10.79 -4.68 -3.57
CA ASP A 60 -10.19 -3.63 -4.40
C ASP A 60 -10.22 -4.05 -5.88
N PRO A 61 -10.39 -3.10 -6.81
CA PRO A 61 -10.55 -3.41 -8.22
C PRO A 61 -9.22 -3.73 -8.91
N HIS A 62 -9.30 -4.34 -10.09
CA HIS A 62 -8.12 -4.58 -10.94
C HIS A 62 -7.73 -3.32 -11.70
N SER A 63 -8.70 -2.51 -12.11
CA SER A 63 -8.51 -1.22 -12.77
C SER A 63 -9.18 -0.09 -12.00
N TYR A 64 -8.56 1.10 -12.05
CA TYR A 64 -9.15 2.35 -11.54
C TYR A 64 -9.62 3.26 -12.67
N GLU A 65 -9.50 2.82 -13.93
CA GLU A 65 -10.16 3.47 -15.06
C GLU A 65 -11.67 3.27 -14.89
N LEU A 66 -12.45 4.35 -15.02
CA LEU A 66 -13.85 4.37 -14.56
C LEU A 66 -14.74 3.42 -15.36
N GLU A 67 -14.57 3.37 -16.68
CA GLU A 67 -15.36 2.51 -17.56
C GLU A 67 -15.02 1.05 -17.30
N GLU A 68 -13.73 0.69 -17.30
CA GLU A 68 -13.27 -0.66 -16.99
C GLU A 68 -13.75 -1.13 -15.60
N LEU A 69 -13.68 -0.23 -14.61
CA LEU A 69 -14.14 -0.50 -13.25
C LEU A 69 -15.65 -0.79 -13.20
N ILE A 70 -16.47 -0.01 -13.89
CA ILE A 70 -17.93 -0.22 -13.91
C ILE A 70 -18.26 -1.59 -14.52
N PHE A 71 -17.62 -1.97 -15.62
CA PHE A 71 -17.80 -3.30 -16.23
C PHE A 71 -17.30 -4.41 -15.30
N GLU A 72 -16.12 -4.27 -14.69
CA GLU A 72 -15.60 -5.23 -13.71
C GLU A 72 -16.62 -5.48 -12.58
N VAL A 73 -17.17 -4.42 -12.01
CA VAL A 73 -18.15 -4.50 -10.91
C VAL A 73 -19.43 -5.19 -11.37
N ALA A 74 -19.93 -4.85 -12.55
CA ALA A 74 -21.16 -5.40 -13.08
C ALA A 74 -21.04 -6.89 -13.46
N GLU A 75 -19.93 -7.28 -14.09
CA GLU A 75 -19.65 -8.67 -14.44
C GLU A 75 -19.49 -9.54 -13.19
N ASN A 76 -18.77 -9.05 -12.17
CA ASN A 76 -18.65 -9.79 -10.90
C ASN A 76 -20.01 -10.00 -10.23
N ALA A 77 -20.90 -9.00 -10.28
CA ALA A 77 -22.26 -9.12 -9.74
C ALA A 77 -23.12 -10.10 -10.55
N LEU A 78 -22.99 -10.11 -11.89
CA LEU A 78 -23.67 -11.07 -12.75
C LEU A 78 -23.18 -12.51 -12.48
N LEU A 79 -21.86 -12.71 -12.38
CA LEU A 79 -21.26 -14.01 -12.08
C LEU A 79 -21.73 -14.53 -10.72
N GLU A 80 -21.76 -13.68 -9.69
CA GLU A 80 -22.27 -14.04 -8.37
C GLU A 80 -23.75 -14.43 -8.42
N ALA A 81 -24.58 -13.69 -9.16
CA ALA A 81 -25.99 -14.04 -9.34
C ALA A 81 -26.16 -15.37 -10.09
N LEU A 82 -25.30 -15.68 -11.06
CA LEU A 82 -25.37 -16.93 -11.82
C LEU A 82 -25.15 -18.17 -10.94
N GLU A 83 -24.29 -18.10 -9.92
CA GLU A 83 -23.92 -19.25 -9.07
C GLU A 83 -25.14 -19.97 -8.47
N ASP A 84 -26.16 -19.23 -8.06
CA ASP A 84 -27.37 -19.76 -7.41
C ASP A 84 -28.61 -19.74 -8.33
N SER A 85 -28.43 -19.44 -9.62
CA SER A 85 -29.53 -19.18 -10.56
C SER A 85 -29.90 -20.35 -11.45
N PHE A 86 -29.32 -21.54 -11.30
CA PHE A 86 -29.67 -22.69 -12.14
C PHE A 86 -30.75 -23.56 -11.51
N SER A 87 -31.56 -24.21 -12.34
CA SER A 87 -32.54 -25.21 -11.88
C SER A 87 -31.86 -26.35 -11.12
N ASP A 88 -32.61 -27.04 -10.26
CA ASP A 88 -32.19 -28.22 -9.48
C ASP A 88 -31.69 -29.39 -10.34
N LYS A 89 -32.00 -29.38 -11.64
CA LYS A 89 -31.52 -30.34 -12.63
C LYS A 89 -30.07 -30.11 -13.06
N ILE A 90 -29.48 -28.95 -12.76
CA ILE A 90 -28.08 -28.60 -13.08
C ILE A 90 -27.21 -28.73 -11.83
N ARG A 91 -26.13 -29.50 -11.95
CA ARG A 91 -25.18 -29.74 -10.85
C ARG A 91 -23.91 -28.90 -10.97
N GLU A 92 -23.52 -28.62 -12.21
CA GLU A 92 -22.29 -27.92 -12.55
C GLU A 92 -22.55 -27.03 -13.77
N TYR A 93 -21.92 -25.86 -13.78
CA TYR A 93 -21.92 -24.98 -14.94
C TYR A 93 -20.53 -24.46 -15.24
N GLU A 94 -20.32 -24.06 -16.49
CA GLU A 94 -19.10 -23.45 -16.97
C GLU A 94 -19.42 -22.16 -17.73
N VAL A 95 -18.61 -21.12 -17.53
CA VAL A 95 -18.69 -19.87 -18.30
C VAL A 95 -17.67 -19.93 -19.42
N VAL A 96 -18.12 -19.71 -20.65
CA VAL A 96 -17.32 -19.84 -21.88
C VAL A 96 -17.49 -18.61 -22.77
N SER A 97 -16.65 -18.49 -23.80
CA SER A 97 -16.81 -17.42 -24.79
C SER A 97 -18.09 -17.61 -25.64
N PRO A 98 -18.62 -16.55 -26.26
CA PRO A 98 -19.77 -16.67 -27.16
C PRO A 98 -19.52 -17.64 -28.33
N GLU A 99 -18.29 -17.68 -28.85
CA GLU A 99 -17.89 -18.61 -29.92
C GLU A 99 -17.89 -20.07 -29.45
N GLU A 100 -17.28 -20.35 -28.28
CA GLU A 100 -17.26 -21.68 -27.67
C GLU A 100 -18.68 -22.19 -27.38
N LEU A 101 -19.57 -21.30 -26.90
CA LEU A 101 -20.96 -21.63 -26.67
C LEU A 101 -21.69 -21.99 -27.97
N GLU A 102 -21.44 -21.25 -29.06
CA GLU A 102 -22.08 -21.50 -30.36
C GLU A 102 -21.67 -22.88 -30.92
N GLU A 103 -20.38 -23.23 -30.84
CA GLU A 103 -19.81 -24.50 -31.31
C GLU A 103 -20.20 -25.72 -30.45
N THR A 104 -20.74 -25.49 -29.24
CA THR A 104 -21.15 -26.57 -28.34
C THR A 104 -22.43 -27.27 -28.84
N GLU A 105 -22.28 -28.54 -29.26
CA GLU A 105 -23.39 -29.41 -29.70
C GLU A 105 -23.78 -30.48 -28.65
N GLU A 106 -22.84 -30.93 -27.83
CA GLU A 106 -23.06 -31.99 -26.84
C GLU A 106 -22.70 -31.54 -25.42
N ILE A 107 -23.63 -31.76 -24.48
CA ILE A 107 -23.44 -31.45 -23.06
C ILE A 107 -23.88 -32.66 -22.22
N PRO A 108 -23.09 -33.10 -21.24
CA PRO A 108 -23.50 -34.15 -20.30
C PRO A 108 -24.79 -33.78 -19.55
N VAL A 109 -25.59 -34.80 -19.21
CA VAL A 109 -26.82 -34.57 -18.43
C VAL A 109 -26.47 -33.98 -17.07
N GLY A 110 -27.17 -32.91 -16.70
CA GLY A 110 -26.98 -32.18 -15.46
C GLY A 110 -25.87 -31.12 -15.52
N ARG A 111 -25.36 -30.78 -16.71
CA ARG A 111 -24.43 -29.68 -16.92
C ARG A 111 -25.03 -28.56 -17.75
N ALA A 112 -24.57 -27.34 -17.47
CA ALA A 112 -24.88 -26.14 -18.25
C ALA A 112 -23.59 -25.44 -18.70
N ILE A 113 -23.64 -24.82 -19.88
CA ILE A 113 -22.59 -23.96 -20.40
C ILE A 113 -23.24 -22.60 -20.66
N VAL A 114 -22.61 -21.53 -20.15
CA VAL A 114 -23.16 -20.18 -20.15
C VAL A 114 -22.19 -19.22 -20.79
N SER A 115 -22.74 -18.30 -21.56
CA SER A 115 -22.01 -17.11 -22.01
C SER A 115 -22.87 -15.88 -21.77
N PHE A 116 -22.22 -14.74 -21.63
CA PHE A 116 -22.91 -13.46 -21.52
C PHE A 116 -22.11 -12.36 -22.22
N GLU A 117 -22.83 -11.40 -22.79
CA GLU A 117 -22.25 -10.25 -23.45
C GLU A 117 -23.07 -8.99 -23.14
N PRO A 118 -22.43 -7.82 -22.97
CA PRO A 118 -23.14 -6.56 -22.80
C PRO A 118 -23.81 -6.17 -24.13
N VAL A 119 -25.12 -5.90 -24.09
CA VAL A 119 -25.92 -5.53 -25.28
C VAL A 119 -26.41 -4.08 -25.26
N ASP A 120 -26.41 -3.45 -24.09
CA ASP A 120 -26.79 -2.05 -23.90
C ASP A 120 -26.21 -1.53 -22.57
N TYR A 121 -25.74 -0.28 -22.53
CA TYR A 121 -25.20 0.31 -21.31
C TYR A 121 -25.29 1.84 -21.27
N HIS A 122 -25.46 2.37 -20.07
CA HIS A 122 -25.46 3.79 -19.74
C HIS A 122 -24.56 4.00 -18.52
N ILE A 123 -23.35 4.50 -18.75
CA ILE A 123 -22.28 4.57 -17.73
C ILE A 123 -21.81 6.00 -17.46
N GLU A 124 -22.39 6.98 -18.16
CA GLU A 124 -22.06 8.39 -18.02
C GLU A 124 -22.54 8.98 -16.67
N TYR A 125 -23.52 8.33 -16.04
CA TYR A 125 -24.12 8.76 -14.78
C TYR A 125 -24.40 7.55 -13.88
N PHE A 126 -24.47 7.80 -12.57
CA PHE A 126 -24.85 6.79 -11.59
C PHE A 126 -26.36 6.85 -11.25
N PRO A 127 -27.03 5.70 -11.09
CA PRO A 127 -26.49 4.34 -11.20
C PRO A 127 -26.08 4.02 -12.64
N ALA A 128 -24.89 3.42 -12.80
CA ALA A 128 -24.47 2.94 -14.10
C ALA A 128 -25.27 1.67 -14.41
N ILE A 129 -25.80 1.57 -15.62
CA ILE A 129 -26.74 0.51 -16.00
C ILE A 129 -26.10 -0.28 -17.13
N ILE A 130 -25.96 -1.58 -16.96
CA ILE A 130 -25.45 -2.48 -18.00
C ILE A 130 -26.44 -3.62 -18.17
N THR A 131 -26.92 -3.82 -19.39
CA THR A 131 -27.78 -4.95 -19.74
C THR A 131 -26.96 -6.00 -20.47
N TYR A 132 -26.93 -7.20 -19.90
CA TYR A 132 -26.30 -8.37 -20.49
C TYR A 132 -27.36 -9.27 -21.15
N GLU A 133 -27.04 -9.83 -22.32
CA GLU A 133 -27.72 -11.01 -22.82
C GLU A 133 -26.97 -12.25 -22.31
N VAL A 134 -27.62 -13.01 -21.44
CA VAL A 134 -27.11 -14.28 -20.92
C VAL A 134 -27.72 -15.40 -21.74
N ARG A 135 -26.87 -16.24 -22.34
CA ARG A 135 -27.28 -17.43 -23.09
C ARG A 135 -26.78 -18.68 -22.38
N VAL A 136 -27.68 -19.64 -22.21
CA VAL A 136 -27.40 -20.90 -21.53
C VAL A 136 -27.74 -22.06 -22.45
N LYS A 137 -26.74 -22.94 -22.68
CA LYS A 137 -26.96 -24.26 -23.26
C LYS A 137 -26.88 -25.33 -22.18
N ALA A 138 -27.85 -26.24 -22.10
CA ALA A 138 -27.82 -27.31 -21.11
C ALA A 138 -28.56 -28.58 -21.52
N ARG A 139 -28.21 -29.70 -20.88
CA ARG A 139 -28.94 -30.96 -20.99
C ARG A 139 -29.47 -31.37 -19.63
N THR A 140 -30.78 -31.38 -19.45
CA THR A 140 -31.42 -31.65 -18.14
C THR A 140 -31.96 -33.06 -18.01
N HIS A 141 -32.09 -33.81 -19.12
CA HIS A 141 -32.64 -35.17 -19.11
C HIS A 141 -31.99 -36.07 -20.19
N GLU A 142 -31.93 -37.38 -19.93
CA GLU A 142 -31.31 -38.38 -20.83
C GLU A 142 -32.04 -38.49 -22.19
N LEU A 143 -33.38 -38.52 -22.15
CA LEU A 143 -34.26 -38.61 -23.33
C LEU A 143 -34.34 -37.31 -24.16
N GLN A 144 -33.59 -36.28 -23.79
CA GLN A 144 -33.53 -35.01 -24.51
C GLN A 144 -32.74 -35.18 -25.81
N ARG A 145 -33.33 -34.76 -26.95
CA ARG A 145 -32.69 -34.81 -28.27
C ARG A 145 -31.86 -33.57 -28.58
N GLU A 146 -32.38 -32.40 -28.24
CA GLU A 146 -31.74 -31.10 -28.48
C GLU A 146 -31.50 -30.42 -27.16
N LEU A 147 -30.36 -29.75 -26.99
CA LEU A 147 -30.04 -28.96 -25.80
C LEU A 147 -31.14 -27.91 -25.49
N HIS A 148 -31.29 -27.58 -24.22
CA HIS A 148 -31.92 -26.33 -23.84
C HIS A 148 -31.02 -25.22 -24.36
N ASP A 149 -31.58 -24.25 -25.08
CA ASP A 149 -30.91 -23.04 -25.52
C ASP A 149 -31.83 -21.89 -25.11
N GLU A 150 -31.47 -21.22 -24.02
CA GLU A 150 -32.25 -20.18 -23.37
C GLU A 150 -31.48 -18.88 -23.37
N ARG A 151 -32.18 -17.77 -23.65
CA ARG A 151 -31.64 -16.42 -23.58
C ARG A 151 -32.43 -15.61 -22.57
N LYS A 152 -31.73 -14.87 -21.72
CA LYS A 152 -32.31 -13.91 -20.78
C LYS A 152 -31.56 -12.61 -20.83
N LYS A 153 -32.29 -11.51 -20.69
CA LYS A 153 -31.70 -10.18 -20.48
C LYS A 153 -31.65 -9.90 -18.98
N VAL A 154 -30.47 -9.55 -18.50
CA VAL A 154 -30.22 -9.23 -17.10
C VAL A 154 -29.61 -7.84 -17.02
N THR A 155 -30.25 -6.94 -16.30
CA THR A 155 -29.79 -5.57 -16.11
C THR A 155 -29.11 -5.45 -14.75
N VAL A 156 -27.84 -5.03 -14.76
CA VAL A 156 -27.04 -4.77 -13.58
C VAL A 156 -26.99 -3.27 -13.32
N TYR A 157 -27.40 -2.87 -12.12
CA TYR A 157 -27.35 -1.51 -11.62
C TYR A 157 -26.17 -1.35 -10.67
N VAL A 158 -25.14 -0.63 -11.13
CA VAL A 158 -23.99 -0.25 -10.30
C VAL A 158 -24.30 1.06 -9.59
N ARG A 159 -24.49 1.00 -8.27
CA ARG A 159 -24.80 2.16 -7.43
C ARG A 159 -23.57 2.64 -6.69
N GLN A 160 -23.40 3.95 -6.60
CA GLN A 160 -22.36 4.54 -5.76
C GLN A 160 -22.78 4.53 -4.29
N THR A 161 -21.82 4.20 -3.43
CA THR A 161 -21.93 4.29 -1.98
C THR A 161 -20.54 4.59 -1.38
N VAL A 162 -20.41 4.56 -0.07
CA VAL A 162 -19.13 4.67 0.64
C VAL A 162 -18.88 3.39 1.40
N CYS A 163 -17.78 2.70 1.09
CA CYS A 163 -17.43 1.46 1.79
C CYS A 163 -17.08 1.72 3.27
N PRO A 164 -17.19 0.70 4.15
CA PRO A 164 -16.92 0.86 5.58
C PRO A 164 -15.54 1.44 5.91
N ARG A 165 -14.52 1.13 5.10
CA ARG A 165 -13.18 1.72 5.24
C ARG A 165 -13.22 3.24 5.02
N CYS A 166 -13.78 3.68 3.90
CA CYS A 166 -13.84 5.10 3.56
C CYS A 166 -14.76 5.86 4.52
N GLN A 167 -15.82 5.23 5.03
CA GLN A 167 -16.63 5.79 6.11
C GLN A 167 -15.80 6.03 7.38
N LYS A 168 -14.99 5.05 7.80
CA LYS A 168 -14.07 5.22 8.93
C LYS A 168 -13.06 6.33 8.70
N PHE A 169 -12.42 6.34 7.54
CA PHE A 169 -11.46 7.38 7.15
C PHE A 169 -12.08 8.79 7.25
N LEU A 170 -13.22 9.01 6.57
CA LEU A 170 -13.93 10.28 6.59
C LEU A 170 -14.45 10.66 7.99
N GLY A 171 -14.76 9.65 8.82
CA GLY A 171 -15.17 9.83 10.20
C GLY A 171 -14.04 10.18 11.18
N GLY A 172 -12.80 10.36 10.70
CA GLY A 172 -11.65 10.68 11.55
C GLY A 172 -11.19 9.49 12.40
N TYR A 173 -11.46 8.27 11.95
CA TYR A 173 -11.06 7.07 12.67
C TYR A 173 -9.54 6.86 12.64
N PHE A 174 -8.96 6.63 13.81
CA PHE A 174 -7.59 6.15 13.96
C PHE A 174 -7.47 5.28 15.21
N GLU A 175 -6.59 4.27 15.13
CA GLU A 175 -6.26 3.36 16.23
C GLU A 175 -4.86 3.61 16.78
N ALA A 176 -3.99 4.27 16.00
CA ALA A 176 -2.64 4.54 16.43
C ALA A 176 -2.16 5.92 16.00
N ILE A 177 -1.21 6.46 16.76
CA ILE A 177 -0.51 7.71 16.44
C ILE A 177 0.98 7.36 16.29
N LEU A 178 1.53 7.57 15.11
CA LEU A 178 2.96 7.46 14.85
C LEU A 178 3.61 8.84 15.02
N GLN A 179 4.44 8.99 16.04
CA GLN A 179 5.10 10.26 16.37
C GLN A 179 6.59 10.18 16.04
N VAL A 180 7.06 11.00 15.11
CA VAL A 180 8.47 11.06 14.73
C VAL A 180 9.09 12.33 15.31
N ARG A 181 10.19 12.17 16.04
CA ARG A 181 10.91 13.23 16.78
C ARG A 181 12.41 13.04 16.61
N ALA A 182 13.19 14.11 16.77
CA ALA A 182 14.64 14.00 17.01
C ALA A 182 14.96 14.06 18.51
N GLU A 183 16.08 13.45 18.89
CA GLU A 183 16.64 13.57 20.23
C GLU A 183 17.25 14.97 20.43
N ASP A 184 16.91 15.63 21.54
CA ASP A 184 17.46 16.93 21.98
C ASP A 184 17.41 18.11 20.97
N ARG A 185 16.67 17.98 19.86
CA ARG A 185 16.45 19.04 18.87
C ARG A 185 15.16 18.83 18.07
N PRO A 186 14.64 19.86 17.39
CA PRO A 186 13.60 19.68 16.38
C PRO A 186 14.13 18.95 15.13
N LEU A 187 13.22 18.39 14.33
CA LEU A 187 13.52 17.87 13.00
C LEU A 187 13.87 19.01 12.04
N THR A 188 14.86 18.82 11.18
CA THR A 188 15.12 19.77 10.08
C THR A 188 14.09 19.62 8.97
N GLU A 189 13.97 20.65 8.13
CA GLU A 189 13.10 20.61 6.95
C GLU A 189 13.45 19.46 5.99
N GLU A 190 14.74 19.15 5.84
CA GLU A 190 15.20 18.02 5.03
C GLU A 190 14.75 16.68 5.60
N GLU A 191 14.85 16.51 6.93
CA GLU A 191 14.38 15.31 7.63
C GLU A 191 12.86 15.18 7.52
N ARG A 192 12.10 16.26 7.76
CA ARG A 192 10.63 16.29 7.64
C ARG A 192 10.20 15.81 6.26
N LYS A 193 10.78 16.39 5.21
CA LYS A 193 10.47 16.03 3.82
C LYS A 193 10.87 14.59 3.51
N ALA A 194 12.02 14.13 3.98
CA ALA A 194 12.49 12.76 3.75
C ALA A 194 11.64 11.72 4.48
N ILE A 195 11.17 12.02 5.70
CA ILE A 195 10.25 11.19 6.48
C ILE A 195 8.88 11.15 5.81
N GLY A 196 8.32 12.29 5.43
CA GLY A 196 7.02 12.37 4.74
C GLY A 196 7.01 11.52 3.48
N LYS A 197 8.04 11.69 2.62
CA LYS A 197 8.19 10.88 1.40
C LYS A 197 8.30 9.38 1.69
N LEU A 198 9.10 8.98 2.69
CA LEU A 198 9.22 7.57 3.07
C LEU A 198 7.88 6.99 3.53
N VAL A 199 7.13 7.76 4.30
CA VAL A 199 5.83 7.36 4.83
C VAL A 199 4.82 7.18 3.69
N GLU A 200 4.70 8.15 2.79
CA GLU A 200 3.84 8.07 1.60
C GLU A 200 4.15 6.81 0.76
N GLU A 201 5.43 6.60 0.41
CA GLU A 201 5.86 5.43 -0.37
C GLU A 201 5.52 4.10 0.30
N LYS A 202 5.60 4.03 1.64
CA LYS A 202 5.38 2.79 2.39
C LYS A 202 3.92 2.54 2.73
N VAL A 203 3.09 3.57 2.86
CA VAL A 203 1.65 3.41 3.14
C VAL A 203 0.96 2.66 2.02
N ASP A 204 1.27 2.98 0.76
CA ASP A 204 0.69 2.30 -0.40
C ASP A 204 0.98 0.79 -0.40
N GLU A 205 2.21 0.41 -0.05
CA GLU A 205 2.62 -0.99 0.08
C GLU A 205 1.86 -1.69 1.23
N ILE A 206 1.68 -0.99 2.35
CA ILE A 206 0.98 -1.51 3.53
C ILE A 206 -0.51 -1.69 3.22
N MET A 207 -1.14 -0.73 2.55
CA MET A 207 -2.58 -0.73 2.25
C MET A 207 -3.02 -1.92 1.38
N ARG A 208 -2.13 -2.45 0.54
CA ARG A 208 -2.39 -3.67 -0.26
C ARG A 208 -2.60 -4.91 0.61
N LYS A 209 -2.03 -4.95 1.83
CA LYS A 209 -2.14 -6.09 2.76
C LYS A 209 -3.06 -5.80 3.94
N ASP A 210 -3.08 -4.56 4.40
CA ASP A 210 -3.90 -4.07 5.51
C ASP A 210 -4.69 -2.85 5.02
N ARG A 211 -5.94 -3.06 4.60
CA ARG A 211 -6.81 -1.99 4.08
C ARG A 211 -7.08 -0.88 5.11
N MET A 212 -6.89 -1.12 6.41
CA MET A 212 -7.02 -0.11 7.47
C MET A 212 -5.70 0.68 7.70
N GLY A 213 -4.63 0.35 6.98
CA GLY A 213 -3.31 1.00 7.10
C GLY A 213 -3.20 2.42 6.53
N PHE A 214 -4.32 3.12 6.33
CA PHE A 214 -4.33 4.49 5.83
C PHE A 214 -3.84 5.50 6.89
N ILE A 215 -3.38 6.66 6.42
CA ILE A 215 -3.14 7.85 7.25
C ILE A 215 -4.40 8.71 7.21
N GLN A 216 -5.06 8.88 8.36
CA GLN A 216 -6.24 9.74 8.48
C GLN A 216 -5.87 11.22 8.43
N ASP A 217 -4.80 11.60 9.11
CA ASP A 217 -4.31 12.97 9.19
C ASP A 217 -2.81 13.00 9.51
N THR A 218 -2.15 14.09 9.11
CA THR A 218 -0.73 14.36 9.39
C THR A 218 -0.63 15.74 10.02
N ILE A 219 -0.17 15.79 11.27
CA ILE A 219 0.02 17.04 12.01
C ILE A 219 1.51 17.34 12.12
N GLU A 220 1.91 18.48 11.58
CA GLU A 220 3.25 19.03 11.79
C GLU A 220 3.28 19.88 13.05
N LYS A 221 4.23 19.59 13.94
CA LYS A 221 4.50 20.36 15.15
C LYS A 221 5.93 20.88 15.13
N GLU A 222 6.29 21.79 16.04
CA GLU A 222 7.67 22.28 16.14
C GLU A 222 8.65 21.13 16.44
N GLU A 223 8.26 20.23 17.33
CA GLU A 223 9.12 19.13 17.77
C GLU A 223 9.22 17.96 16.76
N GLY A 224 8.32 17.87 15.78
CA GLY A 224 8.32 16.82 14.76
C GLY A 224 6.97 16.54 14.10
N LEU A 225 6.75 15.30 13.66
CA LEU A 225 5.59 14.90 12.84
C LEU A 225 4.71 13.87 13.58
N ASP A 226 3.39 14.04 13.51
CA ASP A 226 2.40 13.08 14.03
C ASP A 226 1.52 12.55 12.89
N PHE A 227 1.52 11.24 12.66
CA PHE A 227 0.68 10.56 11.68
C PHE A 227 -0.43 9.78 12.40
N TYR A 228 -1.69 10.10 12.11
CA TYR A 228 -2.85 9.41 12.66
C TYR A 228 -3.19 8.21 11.79
N MET A 229 -2.96 7.02 12.31
CA MET A 229 -3.02 5.76 11.55
C MET A 229 -4.32 5.01 11.82
N GLY A 230 -4.99 4.55 10.76
CA GLY A 230 -6.18 3.71 10.85
C GLY A 230 -5.90 2.30 11.43
N SER A 231 -4.64 1.87 11.45
CA SER A 231 -4.19 0.56 11.94
C SER A 231 -2.92 0.67 12.77
N THR A 232 -2.93 0.02 13.93
CA THR A 232 -1.73 -0.13 14.77
C THR A 232 -0.62 -0.90 14.07
N SER A 233 -0.98 -1.90 13.24
CA SER A 233 -0.01 -2.71 12.50
C SER A 233 0.76 -1.88 11.48
N ALA A 234 0.06 -0.95 10.80
CA ALA A 234 0.64 -0.02 9.85
C ALA A 234 1.60 0.96 10.54
N ALA A 235 1.19 1.54 11.68
CA ALA A 235 2.03 2.43 12.47
C ALA A 235 3.37 1.79 12.85
N ARG A 236 3.36 0.54 13.32
CA ARG A 236 4.59 -0.20 13.68
C ARG A 236 5.51 -0.45 12.48
N LYS A 237 4.94 -0.83 11.32
CA LYS A 237 5.72 -1.05 10.09
C LYS A 237 6.39 0.24 9.60
N LEU A 238 5.65 1.35 9.62
CA LEU A 238 6.20 2.67 9.28
C LEU A 238 7.26 3.12 10.27
N ALA A 239 7.04 2.94 11.58
CA ALA A 239 8.03 3.24 12.60
C ALA A 239 9.35 2.48 12.36
N GLN A 240 9.24 1.19 12.03
CA GLN A 240 10.39 0.35 11.72
C GLN A 240 11.10 0.82 10.44
N ALA A 241 10.36 1.18 9.39
CA ALA A 241 10.95 1.72 8.16
C ALA A 241 11.70 3.05 8.40
N ILE A 242 11.14 3.94 9.23
CA ILE A 242 11.80 5.20 9.61
C ILE A 242 13.09 4.89 10.39
N LYS A 243 13.03 3.99 11.38
CA LYS A 243 14.22 3.58 12.14
C LYS A 243 15.29 2.96 11.24
N GLU A 244 14.92 2.16 10.25
CA GLU A 244 15.87 1.55 9.31
C GLU A 244 16.58 2.56 8.43
N ARG A 245 15.94 3.71 8.15
CA ARG A 245 16.53 4.78 7.34
C ARG A 245 17.33 5.77 8.17
N PHE A 246 16.78 6.24 9.29
CA PHE A 246 17.31 7.36 10.08
C PHE A 246 17.95 6.93 11.42
N GLY A 247 17.74 5.70 11.85
CA GLY A 247 18.23 5.18 13.12
C GLY A 247 17.30 5.49 14.29
N GLY A 248 17.86 5.46 15.50
CA GLY A 248 17.14 5.83 16.71
C GLY A 248 16.38 4.70 17.39
N LYS A 249 15.43 5.09 18.25
CA LYS A 249 14.68 4.18 19.14
C LYS A 249 13.18 4.27 18.87
N ILE A 250 12.50 3.14 19.03
CA ILE A 250 11.04 3.05 18.98
C ILE A 250 10.54 2.76 20.40
N SER A 251 9.53 3.50 20.85
CA SER A 251 8.78 3.22 22.06
C SER A 251 7.29 3.10 21.74
N GLU A 252 6.56 2.32 22.54
CA GLU A 252 5.12 2.12 22.39
C GLU A 252 4.41 2.32 23.74
N ALA A 253 3.24 2.95 23.69
CA ALA A 253 2.34 3.08 24.83
C ALA A 253 0.90 2.75 24.38
N TYR A 254 0.09 2.23 25.29
CA TYR A 254 -1.29 1.80 25.04
C TYR A 254 -2.23 2.52 26.00
N GLU A 255 -3.33 3.05 25.46
CA GLU A 255 -4.38 3.71 26.24
C GLU A 255 -5.74 3.09 25.87
N LEU A 256 -6.52 2.68 26.88
CA LEU A 256 -7.89 2.23 26.68
C LEU A 256 -8.80 3.45 26.49
N VAL A 257 -9.35 3.61 25.29
CA VAL A 257 -10.20 4.77 24.94
C VAL A 257 -11.67 4.49 25.18
N GLY A 258 -12.08 3.22 25.09
CA GLY A 258 -13.46 2.84 25.37
C GLY A 258 -13.77 1.43 24.92
N MET A 259 -15.05 1.20 24.62
CA MET A 259 -15.57 -0.09 24.20
C MET A 259 -16.46 0.12 22.99
N ASP A 260 -16.24 -0.66 21.94
CA ASP A 260 -17.10 -0.69 20.77
C ASP A 260 -18.49 -1.16 21.21
N ARG A 261 -19.50 -0.31 21.02
CA ARG A 261 -20.87 -0.56 21.45
C ARG A 261 -21.56 -1.69 20.70
N GLN A 262 -21.12 -2.02 19.50
CA GLN A 262 -21.70 -3.09 18.69
C GLN A 262 -21.02 -4.43 18.96
N THR A 263 -19.70 -4.42 19.15
CA THR A 263 -18.92 -5.66 19.32
C THR A 263 -18.55 -5.96 20.77
N SER A 264 -18.78 -5.03 21.70
CA SER A 264 -18.34 -5.09 23.10
C SER A 264 -16.83 -5.34 23.24
N ARG A 265 -16.03 -4.91 22.27
CA ARG A 265 -14.56 -5.03 22.31
C ARG A 265 -13.95 -3.75 22.83
N GLU A 266 -12.92 -3.88 23.67
CA GLU A 266 -12.12 -2.76 24.12
C GLU A 266 -11.38 -2.12 22.94
N VAL A 267 -11.49 -0.79 22.82
CA VAL A 267 -10.82 0.01 21.80
C VAL A 267 -9.62 0.69 22.44
N TYR A 268 -8.44 0.22 22.07
CA TYR A 268 -7.17 0.79 22.49
C TYR A 268 -6.65 1.78 21.46
N ARG A 269 -6.07 2.89 21.91
CA ARG A 269 -5.19 3.72 21.09
C ARG A 269 -3.74 3.40 21.41
N THR A 270 -2.96 3.18 20.36
CA THR A 270 -1.53 2.90 20.47
C THR A 270 -0.73 4.13 20.05
N SER A 271 0.12 4.64 20.93
CA SER A 271 1.11 5.65 20.56
C SER A 271 2.42 4.96 20.24
N VAL A 272 2.91 5.11 19.01
CA VAL A 272 4.20 4.59 18.55
C VAL A 272 5.12 5.79 18.32
N SER A 273 6.19 5.92 19.10
CA SER A 273 7.12 7.04 18.96
C SER A 273 8.45 6.57 18.39
N VAL A 274 8.93 7.25 17.35
CA VAL A 274 10.27 7.11 16.79
C VAL A 274 11.07 8.34 17.17
N ARG A 275 12.17 8.14 17.89
CA ARG A 275 13.13 9.20 18.21
C ARG A 275 14.42 8.98 17.43
N ILE A 276 14.62 9.75 16.36
CA ILE A 276 15.83 9.71 15.55
C ILE A 276 17.02 10.34 16.31
N PRO A 277 18.26 9.96 15.98
CA PRO A 277 19.45 10.47 16.66
C PRO A 277 19.60 11.99 16.53
N LYS A 278 20.19 12.61 17.55
CA LYS A 278 20.48 14.06 17.53
C LYS A 278 21.50 14.48 16.49
N PHE A 279 22.37 13.56 16.07
CA PHE A 279 23.48 13.85 15.16
C PHE A 279 23.03 14.17 13.74
N GLN A 280 23.75 15.09 13.10
CA GLN A 280 23.55 15.54 11.72
C GLN A 280 24.86 15.51 10.95
N ARG A 281 24.76 15.51 9.62
CA ARG A 281 25.94 15.65 8.76
C ARG A 281 26.59 17.01 9.01
N GLY A 282 27.89 17.00 9.26
CA GLY A 282 28.69 18.18 9.56
C GLY A 282 28.88 18.45 11.05
N ASP A 283 28.21 17.71 11.94
CA ASP A 283 28.42 17.84 13.38
C ASP A 283 29.85 17.46 13.76
N ILE A 284 30.38 18.14 14.77
CA ILE A 284 31.65 17.80 15.41
C ILE A 284 31.35 17.02 16.69
N VAL A 285 31.90 15.81 16.76
CA VAL A 285 31.66 14.88 17.88
C VAL A 285 32.98 14.41 18.48
N THR A 286 32.95 14.03 19.75
CA THR A 286 34.11 13.47 20.45
C THR A 286 33.74 12.20 21.20
N ASP A 287 34.69 11.27 21.27
CA ASP A 287 34.54 10.06 22.09
C ASP A 287 35.07 10.27 23.53
N LYS A 288 34.90 9.26 24.39
CA LYS A 288 35.44 9.27 25.77
C LYS A 288 36.97 9.37 25.84
N ARG A 289 37.70 9.07 24.75
CA ARG A 289 39.16 9.16 24.69
C ARG A 289 39.63 10.55 24.27
N GLY A 290 38.70 11.42 23.85
CA GLY A 290 38.98 12.78 23.38
C GLY A 290 39.37 12.84 21.91
N THR A 291 39.16 11.78 21.14
CA THR A 291 39.32 11.81 19.69
C THR A 291 38.18 12.63 19.09
N VAL A 292 38.49 13.51 18.13
CA VAL A 292 37.55 14.43 17.51
C VAL A 292 37.24 13.97 16.09
N TYR A 293 35.94 13.94 15.78
CA TYR A 293 35.42 13.49 14.50
C TYR A 293 34.47 14.51 13.90
N GLU A 294 34.40 14.53 12.57
CA GLU A 294 33.29 15.13 11.84
C GLU A 294 32.32 14.05 11.36
N VAL A 295 31.02 14.31 11.49
CA VAL A 295 29.98 13.40 11.03
C VAL A 295 29.77 13.56 9.52
N GLU A 296 30.15 12.56 8.73
CA GLU A 296 29.94 12.60 7.28
C GLU A 296 28.54 12.12 6.89
N ARG A 297 28.00 11.15 7.64
CA ARG A 297 26.70 10.52 7.35
C ARG A 297 26.10 9.90 8.60
N VAL A 298 24.78 9.99 8.70
CA VAL A 298 23.95 9.35 9.73
C VAL A 298 22.89 8.50 9.03
N ASP A 299 22.76 7.24 9.42
CA ASP A 299 21.77 6.32 8.87
C ASP A 299 21.27 5.31 9.92
N GLY A 300 20.36 4.42 9.52
CA GLY A 300 19.79 3.40 10.41
C GLY A 300 20.81 2.45 11.04
N LYS A 301 22.00 2.29 10.44
CA LYS A 301 23.03 1.37 10.92
C LYS A 301 24.01 2.02 11.88
N GLY A 302 24.23 3.33 11.73
CA GLY A 302 25.13 4.07 12.60
C GLY A 302 25.55 5.42 12.00
N MET A 303 26.81 5.78 12.24
CA MET A 303 27.41 7.01 11.73
C MET A 303 28.70 6.69 10.98
N THR A 304 28.94 7.40 9.89
CA THR A 304 30.28 7.49 9.29
C THR A 304 30.94 8.75 9.84
N LEU A 305 32.07 8.54 10.51
CA LEU A 305 32.83 9.56 11.22
C LEU A 305 34.19 9.72 10.55
N ARG A 306 34.58 10.94 10.22
CA ARG A 306 35.93 11.26 9.77
C ARG A 306 36.77 11.75 10.94
N ASN A 307 37.85 11.05 11.25
CA ASN A 307 38.78 11.47 12.29
C ASN A 307 39.51 12.72 11.83
N LEU A 308 39.39 13.82 12.57
CA LEU A 308 39.99 15.10 12.16
C LEU A 308 41.51 15.17 12.38
N SER A 309 42.09 14.23 13.12
CA SER A 309 43.55 14.12 13.28
C SER A 309 44.18 13.33 12.13
N THR A 310 43.61 12.18 11.79
CA THR A 310 44.17 11.28 10.76
C THR A 310 43.60 11.51 9.36
N GLY A 311 42.44 12.16 9.24
CA GLY A 311 41.71 12.30 7.99
C GLY A 311 40.96 11.02 7.55
N GLU A 312 41.10 9.91 8.28
CA GLU A 312 40.47 8.64 7.93
C GLU A 312 38.99 8.58 8.35
N SER A 313 38.15 8.03 7.49
CA SER A 313 36.73 7.80 7.78
C SER A 313 36.47 6.37 8.24
N GLU A 314 35.72 6.22 9.33
CA GLU A 314 35.28 4.93 9.86
C GLU A 314 33.75 4.91 10.06
N HIS A 315 33.12 3.75 9.83
CA HIS A 315 31.73 3.54 10.18
C HIS A 315 31.61 2.90 11.56
N LYS A 316 30.83 3.51 12.45
CA LYS A 316 30.54 2.97 13.78
C LYS A 316 29.04 2.75 13.92
N ASP A 317 28.66 1.55 14.33
CA ASP A 317 27.26 1.22 14.61
C ASP A 317 26.75 1.92 15.89
N TRP A 318 25.43 2.02 16.04
CA TRP A 318 24.80 2.68 17.20
C TRP A 318 25.21 2.12 18.57
N LYS A 319 25.51 0.81 18.69
CA LYS A 319 25.97 0.21 19.96
C LYS A 319 27.41 0.63 20.26
N THR A 320 28.26 0.64 19.23
CA THR A 320 29.66 1.06 19.32
C THR A 320 29.75 2.54 19.71
N LEU A 321 28.99 3.42 19.04
CA LEU A 321 28.89 4.85 19.35
C LEU A 321 28.48 5.09 20.82
N SER A 322 27.44 4.39 21.29
CA SER A 322 26.98 4.50 22.68
C SER A 322 28.03 4.00 23.69
N ARG A 323 28.71 2.89 23.39
CA ARG A 323 29.78 2.34 24.25
C ARG A 323 30.95 3.31 24.36
N GLU A 324 31.39 3.86 23.25
CA GLU A 324 32.49 4.83 23.15
C GLU A 324 32.11 6.21 23.68
N GLY A 325 30.81 6.44 23.92
CA GLY A 325 30.30 7.70 24.45
C GLY A 325 30.53 8.85 23.49
N VAL A 326 30.31 8.60 22.20
CA VAL A 326 30.40 9.63 21.18
C VAL A 326 29.27 10.63 21.39
N ASP A 327 29.62 11.90 21.54
CA ASP A 327 28.66 12.98 21.71
C ASP A 327 29.13 14.27 21.01
N THR A 328 28.18 15.17 20.71
CA THR A 328 28.44 16.50 20.16
C THR A 328 29.31 17.31 21.11
N VAL A 329 30.25 18.07 20.58
CA VAL A 329 31.14 18.91 21.37
C VAL A 329 31.05 20.38 20.91
N GLU A 330 31.05 21.29 21.87
CA GLU A 330 31.20 22.72 21.58
C GLU A 330 32.52 22.96 20.85
N HIS A 331 32.45 23.74 19.79
CA HIS A 331 33.58 24.05 18.94
C HIS A 331 33.45 25.45 18.36
N GLU A 332 34.59 26.04 18.02
CA GLU A 332 34.67 27.29 17.28
C GLU A 332 35.16 26.99 15.87
N GLU A 333 34.54 27.60 14.87
CA GLU A 333 35.00 27.54 13.49
C GLU A 333 35.76 28.81 13.14
N SER A 334 36.92 28.67 12.49
CA SER A 334 37.65 29.79 11.91
C SER A 334 38.23 29.40 10.55
N GLU A 335 38.76 30.37 9.82
CA GLU A 335 39.50 30.15 8.59
C GLU A 335 40.97 30.43 8.83
N ALA A 336 41.86 29.55 8.34
CA ALA A 336 43.29 29.75 8.47
C ALA A 336 44.04 29.41 7.19
N MET A 337 45.05 30.20 6.88
CA MET A 337 45.94 29.99 5.73
C MET A 337 47.17 29.19 6.14
N VAL A 338 47.56 28.20 5.32
CA VAL A 338 48.79 27.44 5.53
C VAL A 338 49.99 28.30 5.17
N THR A 339 50.84 28.62 6.16
CA THR A 339 52.05 29.43 5.94
C THR A 339 53.30 28.60 5.72
N SER A 340 53.40 27.43 6.35
CA SER A 340 54.49 26.49 6.13
C SER A 340 54.10 25.06 6.48
N ILE A 341 54.62 24.07 5.73
CA ILE A 341 54.39 22.64 5.99
C ILE A 341 55.69 21.97 6.43
N GLY A 342 55.75 21.59 7.71
CA GLY A 342 56.86 20.85 8.31
C GLY A 342 56.77 19.33 8.10
N ARG A 343 57.67 18.61 8.79
CA ARG A 343 57.67 17.13 8.82
C ARG A 343 56.49 16.59 9.61
N ASP A 344 56.33 17.07 10.84
CA ASP A 344 55.34 16.58 11.82
C ASP A 344 54.33 17.66 12.24
N GLU A 345 54.53 18.90 11.81
CA GLU A 345 53.69 20.05 12.16
C GLU A 345 53.40 20.94 10.95
N VAL A 346 52.34 21.73 11.04
CA VAL A 346 51.91 22.69 10.01
C VAL A 346 51.65 24.02 10.69
N GLN A 347 52.20 25.09 10.13
CA GLN A 347 51.97 26.44 10.61
C GLN A 347 50.80 27.07 9.86
N LEU A 348 49.87 27.62 10.61
CA LEU A 348 48.65 28.25 10.14
C LEU A 348 48.60 29.70 10.61
N MET A 349 47.99 30.57 9.81
CA MET A 349 47.66 31.95 10.17
C MET A 349 46.14 32.12 10.17
N ASP A 350 45.56 32.48 11.30
CA ASP A 350 44.12 32.78 11.40
C ASP A 350 43.76 33.98 10.52
N MET A 351 42.70 33.87 9.73
CA MET A 351 42.31 34.90 8.76
C MET A 351 41.55 36.08 9.38
N GLU A 352 41.08 35.96 10.62
CA GLU A 352 40.44 37.05 11.36
C GLU A 352 41.44 37.74 12.30
N SER A 353 42.19 36.98 13.11
CA SER A 353 43.10 37.56 14.10
C SER A 353 44.52 37.82 13.56
N TYR A 354 44.89 37.24 12.41
CA TYR A 354 46.25 37.21 11.86
C TYR A 354 47.29 36.56 12.79
N GLU A 355 46.87 35.89 13.87
CA GLU A 355 47.77 35.17 14.75
C GLU A 355 48.24 33.87 14.08
N THR A 356 49.54 33.58 14.21
CA THR A 356 50.11 32.34 13.73
C THR A 356 50.19 31.30 14.83
N TYR A 357 49.95 30.04 14.48
CA TYR A 357 49.98 28.91 15.40
C TYR A 357 50.34 27.63 14.67
N GLU A 358 50.77 26.62 15.42
CA GLU A 358 51.18 25.32 14.90
C GLU A 358 50.18 24.24 15.31
N ILE A 359 49.92 23.31 14.40
CA ILE A 359 49.14 22.10 14.66
C ILE A 359 49.95 20.87 14.26
N GLU A 360 49.63 19.72 14.88
CA GLU A 360 50.13 18.42 14.40
C GLU A 360 49.70 18.22 12.95
N LYS A 361 50.62 17.70 12.12
CA LYS A 361 50.38 17.51 10.70
C LYS A 361 49.24 16.50 10.50
N PRO A 362 48.11 16.91 9.92
CA PRO A 362 47.00 16.00 9.71
C PRO A 362 47.32 15.04 8.57
N GLY A 363 46.65 13.89 8.52
CA GLY A 363 46.80 12.91 7.44
C GLY A 363 46.20 13.33 6.09
N VAL A 364 45.83 14.60 5.93
CA VAL A 364 45.31 15.17 4.68
C VAL A 364 46.38 15.97 3.94
N GLU A 365 46.31 15.99 2.61
CA GLU A 365 47.25 16.77 1.81
C GLU A 365 46.92 18.27 1.89
N LEU A 366 47.94 19.06 2.26
CA LEU A 366 47.84 20.51 2.42
C LEU A 366 48.74 21.21 1.40
N THR A 367 48.34 22.42 1.00
CA THR A 367 49.12 23.26 0.08
C THR A 367 49.39 24.62 0.74
N GLU A 368 50.65 25.07 0.69
CA GLU A 368 51.04 26.37 1.23
C GLU A 368 50.35 27.51 0.48
N GLY A 369 49.89 28.52 1.21
CA GLY A 369 49.14 29.66 0.69
C GLY A 369 47.64 29.44 0.53
N ASP A 370 47.14 28.21 0.67
CA ASP A 370 45.71 27.92 0.63
C ASP A 370 45.03 28.15 2.00
N VAL A 371 43.76 28.53 1.95
CA VAL A 371 42.90 28.75 3.13
C VAL A 371 42.06 27.51 3.41
N TYR A 372 42.02 27.11 4.67
CA TYR A 372 41.28 25.95 5.17
C TYR A 372 40.33 26.35 6.28
N ARG A 373 39.20 25.65 6.38
CA ARG A 373 38.32 25.73 7.54
C ARG A 373 38.94 24.95 8.69
N VAL A 374 39.02 25.58 9.85
CA VAL A 374 39.61 25.05 11.08
C VAL A 374 38.53 24.95 12.15
N VAL A 375 38.52 23.83 12.87
CA VAL A 375 37.64 23.60 14.00
C VAL A 375 38.49 23.55 15.28
N SER A 376 38.14 24.36 16.27
CA SER A 376 38.79 24.40 17.59
C SER A 376 37.92 23.67 18.62
N VAL A 377 38.45 22.61 19.23
CA VAL A 377 37.80 21.85 20.30
C VAL A 377 38.72 21.81 21.52
N LYS A 378 38.28 22.39 22.64
CA LYS A 378 39.04 22.45 23.91
C LYS A 378 40.48 22.98 23.72
N GLY A 379 40.65 23.97 22.83
CA GLY A 379 41.95 24.59 22.51
C GLY A 379 42.83 23.82 21.53
N LYS A 380 42.41 22.63 21.06
CA LYS A 380 43.06 21.92 19.96
C LYS A 380 42.39 22.26 18.63
N ARG A 381 43.19 22.59 17.61
CA ARG A 381 42.72 23.00 16.29
C ARG A 381 42.91 21.87 15.27
N TYR A 382 41.91 21.70 14.42
CA TYR A 382 41.87 20.64 13.41
C TYR A 382 41.46 21.19 12.05
N ILE A 383 42.06 20.69 10.97
CA ILE A 383 41.67 21.07 9.61
C ILE A 383 40.43 20.27 9.19
N ARG A 384 39.33 20.98 8.95
CA ARG A 384 38.08 20.40 8.48
C ARG A 384 38.12 20.20 6.96
N GLY A 385 38.59 21.17 6.20
CA GLY A 385 38.68 21.03 4.75
C GLY A 385 39.17 22.30 4.09
N ARG A 386 39.57 22.20 2.82
CA ARG A 386 39.97 23.36 2.03
C ARG A 386 38.77 24.27 1.82
N LYS A 387 38.96 25.58 1.92
CA LYS A 387 37.94 26.54 1.47
C LYS A 387 37.92 26.48 -0.05
N GLU A 388 36.88 25.90 -0.62
CA GLU A 388 36.60 26.08 -2.04
C GLU A 388 36.22 27.56 -2.23
N GLY A 389 36.87 28.23 -3.18
CA GLY A 389 36.51 29.59 -3.56
C GLY A 389 35.06 29.62 -4.05
N GLU A 390 34.31 30.65 -3.63
CA GLU A 390 32.95 30.92 -4.13
C GLU A 390 32.87 30.97 -5.66
#